data_AF-A0A452EV87-F1
#
_entry.id   AF-A0A452EV87-F1
#
_cell.length_a   1.000
_cell.length_b   1.000
_cell.length_c   1.000
_cell.angle_alpha   90.00
_cell.angle_beta   90.00
_cell.angle_gamma   90.00
#
_symmetry.space_group_name_H-M   'P 1'
#
loop_
_entity.id
_entity.type
_entity.pdbx_description
1 polymer ?
#
loop_
_entity_poly.entity_id
_entity_poly.type
_entity_poly.pdbx_seq_one_letter_code
_entity_poly.pdbx_strand_id
1 'polypeptide(L)'
;LCSLVVLTGIDADEQLAGYSCHCAHFLTHGLEGLNKEIEMELGQISSRNLGHDDRGISDHGKEARFPFLDENVVSFLNSLPVWEKANLTSPCGIGEKLILPLAAVELASLLLPKWAMQFGSRIAKMEKNNEKAYDKCGRLQIISLENLSETKR
;
A
#
# COMPACT_ATOMS: atom_id res chain seq x y z
N LEU A 1 -3.38 8.07 -25.76
CA LEU A 1 -3.01 6.66 -25.51
C LEU A 1 -3.35 6.35 -24.05
N CYS A 2 -4.63 6.11 -23.73
CA CYS A 2 -4.98 5.66 -22.38
C CYS A 2 -4.76 4.15 -22.33
N SER A 3 -3.89 3.68 -21.45
CA SER A 3 -3.73 2.24 -21.24
C SER A 3 -5.04 1.67 -20.67
N LEU A 4 -5.51 0.57 -21.27
CA LEU A 4 -6.71 -0.15 -20.81
C LEU A 4 -6.45 -0.87 -19.48
N VAL A 5 -5.19 -1.23 -19.24
CA VAL A 5 -4.76 -2.02 -18.07
C VAL A 5 -3.81 -1.19 -17.20
N VAL A 6 -3.98 -1.31 -15.89
CA VAL A 6 -3.14 -0.70 -14.85
C VAL A 6 -2.57 -1.82 -13.98
N LEU A 7 -1.25 -1.93 -13.92
CA LEU A 7 -0.57 -2.78 -12.94
C LEU A 7 -0.42 -2.01 -11.64
N THR A 8 -0.87 -2.60 -10.54
CA THR A 8 -0.82 -1.97 -9.22
C THR A 8 0.01 -2.80 -8.24
N GLY A 9 0.78 -2.11 -7.39
CA GLY A 9 1.62 -2.70 -6.36
C GLY A 9 0.93 -2.86 -5.01
N ILE A 10 -0.41 -2.87 -4.97
CA ILE A 10 -1.20 -3.08 -3.74
C ILE A 10 -0.92 -4.50 -3.20
N ASP A 11 -1.13 -4.69 -1.90
CA ASP A 11 -0.97 -5.96 -1.17
C ASP A 11 0.48 -6.46 -1.00
N ALA A 12 1.45 -5.74 -1.56
CA ALA A 12 2.87 -6.01 -1.33
C ALA A 12 3.30 -5.70 0.11
N ASP A 13 2.63 -4.76 0.77
CA ASP A 13 2.95 -4.32 2.13
C ASP A 13 2.47 -5.32 3.18
N GLU A 14 1.25 -5.79 3.01
CA GLU A 14 0.57 -6.79 3.82
C GLU A 14 1.40 -8.09 3.82
N GLN A 15 1.85 -8.53 2.64
CA GLN A 15 2.61 -9.78 2.50
C GLN A 15 4.08 -9.71 2.96
N LEU A 16 4.69 -8.52 2.91
CA LEU A 16 6.13 -8.33 3.15
C LEU A 16 6.44 -7.45 4.36
N ALA A 17 5.48 -7.35 5.28
CA ALA A 17 5.59 -6.56 6.51
C ALA A 17 5.98 -5.09 6.28
N GLY A 18 5.39 -4.45 5.27
CA GLY A 18 5.74 -3.11 4.80
C GLY A 18 5.14 -1.93 5.56
N TYR A 19 4.07 -2.14 6.35
CA TYR A 19 3.50 -1.08 7.17
C TYR A 19 4.28 -0.83 8.47
N SER A 20 4.31 0.44 8.90
CA SER A 20 4.90 0.84 10.18
C SER A 20 4.20 0.20 11.39
N CYS A 21 2.92 -0.17 11.27
CA CYS A 21 2.21 -0.93 12.30
C CYS A 21 2.83 -2.31 12.52
N HIS A 22 3.37 -2.95 11.49
CA HIS A 22 4.07 -4.24 11.62
C HIS A 22 5.31 -4.12 12.50
N CYS A 23 6.08 -3.05 12.34
CA CYS A 23 7.22 -2.77 13.21
C CYS A 23 6.76 -2.60 14.67
N ALA A 24 5.69 -1.82 14.91
CA ALA A 24 5.12 -1.67 16.24
C ALA A 24 4.61 -3.00 16.83
N HIS A 25 3.96 -3.83 16.01
CA HIS A 25 3.44 -5.13 16.43
C HIS A 25 4.56 -6.13 16.74
N PHE A 26 5.63 -6.12 15.95
CA PHE A 26 6.84 -6.90 16.21
C PHE A 26 7.53 -6.48 17.50
N LEU A 27 7.68 -5.18 17.75
CA LEU A 27 8.31 -4.67 18.98
C LEU A 27 7.51 -5.05 20.24
N THR A 28 6.19 -5.21 20.12
CA THR A 28 5.29 -5.52 21.24
C THR A 28 5.06 -7.01 21.45
N HIS A 29 4.95 -7.79 20.37
CA HIS A 29 4.52 -9.20 20.42
C HIS A 29 5.52 -10.17 19.76
N GLY A 30 6.67 -9.67 19.31
CA GLY A 30 7.69 -10.46 18.64
C GLY A 30 7.27 -11.00 17.28
N LEU A 31 8.06 -11.95 16.76
CA LEU A 31 7.83 -12.61 15.47
C LEU A 31 6.47 -13.34 15.40
N GLU A 32 6.05 -13.97 16.49
CA GLU A 32 4.78 -14.71 16.50
C GLU A 32 3.58 -13.77 16.37
N GLY A 33 3.58 -12.65 17.09
CA GLY A 33 2.52 -11.66 16.97
C GLY A 33 2.51 -10.99 15.60
N LEU A 34 3.68 -10.74 15.02
CA LEU A 34 3.78 -10.23 13.65
C LEU A 34 3.20 -11.22 12.62
N ASN A 35 3.51 -12.52 12.73
CA ASN A 35 2.95 -13.55 11.85
C ASN A 35 1.41 -13.55 11.90
N LYS A 36 0.83 -13.50 13.11
CA LYS A 36 -0.62 -13.47 13.31
C LYS A 36 -1.27 -12.23 12.69
N GLU A 37 -0.62 -11.07 12.83
CA GLU A 37 -1.09 -9.82 12.23
C GLU A 37 -1.12 -9.91 10.71
N ILE A 38 -0.01 -10.35 10.09
CA ILE A 38 0.09 -10.53 8.63
C ILE A 38 -0.94 -11.54 8.13
N GLU A 39 -1.10 -12.67 8.81
CA GLU A 39 -2.10 -13.69 8.44
C GLU A 39 -3.54 -13.13 8.51
N MET A 40 -3.83 -12.32 9.53
CA MET A 40 -5.13 -11.65 9.67
C MET A 40 -5.38 -10.65 8.53
N GLU A 41 -4.39 -9.82 8.19
CA GLU A 41 -4.48 -8.85 7.09
C GLU A 41 -4.68 -9.56 5.74
N LEU A 42 -3.92 -10.61 5.48
CA LEU A 42 -4.04 -11.45 4.28
C LEU A 42 -5.45 -12.01 4.11
N GLY A 43 -6.06 -12.47 5.20
CA GLY A 43 -7.45 -12.94 5.20
C GLY A 43 -8.49 -11.86 4.91
N GLN A 44 -8.14 -10.58 5.04
CA GLN A 44 -9.05 -9.44 4.87
C GLN A 44 -8.85 -8.65 3.57
N ILE A 45 -7.75 -8.88 2.83
CA ILE A 45 -7.39 -8.17 1.58
C ILE A 45 -8.59 -7.99 0.64
N SER A 46 -9.35 -9.07 0.41
CA SER A 46 -10.52 -9.07 -0.48
C SER A 46 -11.60 -8.07 -0.07
N SER A 47 -11.87 -7.99 1.23
CA SER A 47 -12.98 -7.21 1.78
C SER A 47 -12.61 -5.75 2.07
N ARG A 48 -11.33 -5.45 2.29
CA ARG A 48 -10.85 -4.10 2.67
C ARG A 48 -10.22 -3.35 1.50
N ASN A 49 -9.19 -3.93 0.90
CA ASN A 49 -8.31 -3.21 -0.03
C ASN A 49 -8.80 -3.38 -1.48
N LEU A 50 -8.96 -4.63 -1.93
CA LEU A 50 -9.23 -4.92 -3.34
C LEU A 50 -10.54 -4.32 -3.84
N GLY A 51 -11.62 -4.50 -3.08
CA GLY A 51 -12.94 -4.02 -3.49
C GLY A 51 -13.04 -2.50 -3.61
N HIS A 52 -12.19 -1.75 -2.89
CA HIS A 52 -12.14 -0.29 -2.97
C HIS A 52 -11.35 0.15 -4.21
N ASP A 53 -10.12 -0.33 -4.33
CA ASP A 53 -9.18 0.12 -5.36
C ASP A 53 -9.63 -0.31 -6.77
N ASP A 54 -10.14 -1.53 -6.91
CA ASP A 54 -10.68 -2.03 -8.18
C ASP A 54 -11.85 -1.20 -8.68
N ARG A 55 -12.73 -0.77 -7.77
CA ARG A 55 -13.88 0.09 -8.12
C ARG A 55 -13.43 1.46 -8.60
N GLY A 56 -12.43 2.06 -7.94
CA GLY A 56 -11.88 3.35 -8.34
C GLY A 56 -11.23 3.30 -9.72
N ILE A 57 -10.51 2.22 -10.04
CA ILE A 57 -9.87 2.02 -11.34
C ILE A 57 -10.92 1.73 -12.43
N SER A 58 -11.88 0.86 -12.13
CA SER A 58 -12.95 0.46 -13.06
C SER A 58 -13.88 1.62 -13.44
N ASP A 59 -14.14 2.57 -12.52
CA ASP A 59 -14.93 3.77 -12.80
C ASP A 59 -14.31 4.64 -13.93
N HIS A 60 -13.00 4.52 -14.13
CA HIS A 60 -12.27 5.20 -15.21
C HIS A 60 -12.16 4.37 -16.50
N GLY A 61 -12.92 3.26 -16.61
CA GLY A 61 -12.88 2.35 -17.76
C GLY A 61 -11.53 1.63 -17.92
N LYS A 62 -10.81 1.44 -16.80
CA LYS A 62 -9.52 0.74 -16.75
C LYS A 62 -9.65 -0.54 -15.96
N GLU A 63 -8.85 -1.52 -16.34
CA GLU A 63 -8.74 -2.80 -15.65
C GLU A 63 -7.52 -2.80 -14.73
N ALA A 64 -7.72 -3.13 -13.45
CA ALA A 64 -6.64 -3.31 -12.49
C ALA A 64 -6.06 -4.73 -12.56
N ARG A 65 -4.74 -4.84 -12.50
CA ARG A 65 -4.03 -6.12 -12.37
C ARG A 65 -3.13 -6.05 -11.15
N PHE A 66 -3.17 -7.09 -10.32
CA PHE A 66 -2.54 -7.15 -9.00
C PHE A 66 -1.45 -8.24 -8.97
N PRO A 67 -0.21 -7.99 -9.46
CA PRO A 67 0.83 -9.01 -9.52
C PRO A 67 1.18 -9.66 -8.17
N PHE A 68 1.03 -8.92 -7.08
CA PHE A 68 1.28 -9.45 -5.73
C PHE A 68 0.21 -10.40 -5.23
N LEU A 69 -0.94 -10.48 -5.90
CA LEU A 69 -1.99 -11.44 -5.62
C LEU A 69 -2.04 -12.60 -6.60
N ASP A 70 -1.04 -12.71 -7.49
CA ASP A 70 -0.87 -13.92 -8.29
C ASP A 70 -0.67 -15.12 -7.36
N GLU A 71 -1.35 -16.22 -7.68
CA GLU A 71 -1.38 -17.42 -6.83
C GLU A 71 0.03 -17.97 -6.58
N ASN A 72 0.93 -17.88 -7.57
CA ASN A 72 2.31 -18.34 -7.42
C ASN A 72 3.12 -17.40 -6.52
N VAL A 73 2.89 -16.09 -6.65
CA VAL A 73 3.55 -15.08 -5.80
C VAL A 73 3.09 -15.24 -4.36
N VAL A 74 1.79 -15.32 -4.12
CA VAL A 74 1.22 -15.54 -2.78
C VAL A 74 1.71 -16.86 -2.19
N SER A 75 1.68 -17.95 -2.95
CA SER A 75 2.16 -19.25 -2.49
C SER A 75 3.65 -19.22 -2.15
N PHE A 76 4.47 -18.57 -2.98
CA PHE A 76 5.90 -18.39 -2.72
C PHE A 76 6.11 -17.59 -1.43
N LEU A 77 5.48 -16.42 -1.30
CA LEU A 77 5.64 -15.57 -0.13
C LEU A 77 5.14 -16.23 1.14
N ASN A 78 4.06 -17.01 1.09
CA ASN A 78 3.56 -17.76 2.25
C ASN A 78 4.45 -18.95 2.63
N SER A 79 5.23 -19.51 1.70
CA SER A 79 6.20 -20.57 2.00
C SER A 79 7.43 -20.07 2.77
N LEU A 80 7.71 -18.77 2.68
CA LEU A 80 8.85 -18.16 3.36
C LEU A 80 8.50 -17.82 4.82
N PRO A 81 9.44 -17.99 5.74
CA PRO A 81 9.28 -17.46 7.09
C PRO A 81 9.39 -15.94 7.09
N VAL A 82 8.72 -15.27 8.04
CA VAL A 82 8.64 -13.79 8.04
C VAL A 82 9.99 -13.10 8.24
N TRP A 83 10.96 -13.73 8.92
CA TRP A 83 12.31 -13.16 9.03
C TRP A 83 13.08 -13.08 7.70
N GLU A 84 12.69 -13.86 6.68
CA GLU A 84 13.22 -13.73 5.32
C GLU A 84 12.50 -12.64 4.52
N LYS A 85 11.27 -12.29 4.92
CA LYS A 85 10.48 -11.22 4.28
C LYS A 85 10.84 -9.84 4.85
N ALA A 86 11.13 -9.77 6.14
CA ALA A 86 11.43 -8.55 6.86
C ALA A 86 12.34 -8.76 8.07
N ASN A 87 13.25 -7.82 8.29
CA ASN A 87 14.07 -7.70 9.48
C ASN A 87 13.68 -6.44 10.27
N LEU A 88 12.60 -6.53 11.05
CA LEU A 88 12.07 -5.41 11.84
C LEU A 88 12.87 -5.08 13.10
N THR A 89 14.05 -5.71 13.29
CA THR A 89 15.04 -5.24 14.29
C THR A 89 15.87 -4.07 13.77
N SER A 90 15.90 -3.89 12.43
CA SER A 90 16.56 -2.76 11.78
C SER A 90 15.69 -1.49 11.88
N PRO A 91 16.26 -0.29 11.71
CA PRO A 91 15.48 0.95 11.68
C PRO A 91 14.35 0.89 10.64
N CYS A 92 13.22 1.55 10.95
CA CYS A 92 12.07 1.65 10.04
C CYS A 92 12.50 2.19 8.67
N GLY A 93 11.96 1.60 7.61
CA GLY A 93 12.32 1.93 6.23
C GLY A 93 13.55 1.21 5.67
N ILE A 94 14.23 0.36 6.45
CA ILE A 94 15.35 -0.49 5.98
C ILE A 94 14.99 -1.98 6.05
N GLY A 95 14.40 -2.39 7.17
CA GLY A 95 14.12 -3.79 7.47
C GLY A 95 12.86 -4.36 6.83
N GLU A 96 12.02 -3.51 6.25
CA GLU A 96 10.73 -3.90 5.66
C GLU A 96 10.94 -4.35 4.20
N LYS A 97 10.08 -5.24 3.68
CA LYS A 97 10.06 -5.60 2.25
C LYS A 97 11.39 -6.09 1.67
N LEU A 98 12.21 -6.82 2.43
CA LEU A 98 13.57 -7.18 2.03
C LEU A 98 13.66 -7.89 0.67
N ILE A 99 12.64 -8.66 0.31
CA ILE A 99 12.60 -9.40 -0.95
C ILE A 99 12.52 -8.46 -2.18
N LEU A 100 11.85 -7.30 -2.06
CA LEU A 100 11.62 -6.43 -3.22
C LEU A 100 12.90 -5.73 -3.74
N PRO A 101 13.73 -5.07 -2.90
CA PRO A 101 15.01 -4.54 -3.34
C PRO A 101 15.92 -5.62 -3.92
N LEU A 102 15.92 -6.83 -3.34
CA LEU A 102 16.73 -7.96 -3.82
C LEU A 102 16.25 -8.50 -5.17
N ALA A 103 14.94 -8.51 -5.42
CA ALA A 103 14.38 -8.96 -6.69
C ALA A 103 14.53 -7.95 -7.83
N ALA A 104 14.74 -6.67 -7.49
CA ALA A 104 14.74 -5.58 -8.45
C ALA A 104 15.97 -4.67 -8.29
N VAL A 105 17.15 -5.29 -8.14
CA VAL A 105 18.46 -4.65 -7.96
C VAL A 105 18.75 -3.54 -8.99
N GLU A 106 18.22 -3.65 -10.21
CA GLU A 106 18.43 -2.65 -11.27
C GLU A 106 17.52 -1.42 -11.18
N LEU A 107 16.55 -1.39 -10.26
CA LEU A 107 15.63 -0.27 -10.05
C LEU A 107 16.11 0.62 -8.90
N ALA A 108 16.71 1.77 -9.27
CA ALA A 108 17.27 2.76 -8.35
C ALA A 108 16.27 3.34 -7.32
N SER A 109 14.96 3.15 -7.52
CA SER A 109 13.89 3.69 -6.67
C SER A 109 13.61 2.86 -5.40
N LEU A 110 14.20 1.67 -5.25
CA LEU A 110 13.88 0.74 -4.15
C LEU A 110 14.60 1.03 -2.84
N LEU A 111 15.51 2.00 -2.82
CA LEU A 111 16.18 2.48 -1.60
C LEU A 111 15.36 3.55 -0.85
N LEU A 112 14.22 3.97 -1.41
CA LEU A 112 13.36 4.95 -0.77
C LEU A 112 12.44 4.28 0.24
N PRO A 113 12.32 4.82 1.46
CA PRO A 113 11.39 4.30 2.46
C PRO A 113 9.96 4.33 1.91
N LYS A 114 9.20 3.26 2.11
CA LYS A 114 7.80 3.18 1.67
C LYS A 114 6.96 4.18 2.45
N TRP A 115 6.24 5.02 1.71
CA TRP A 115 5.22 5.90 2.26
C TRP A 115 3.87 5.42 1.75
N ALA A 116 2.89 5.22 2.63
CA ALA A 116 1.53 4.95 2.18
C ALA A 116 1.04 6.15 1.36
N MET A 117 0.24 5.89 0.32
CA MET A 117 -0.17 6.89 -0.66
C MET A 117 -0.77 8.15 0.00
N GLN A 118 -1.58 7.98 1.05
CA GLN A 118 -2.19 9.07 1.82
C GLN A 118 -1.18 10.00 2.52
N PHE A 119 -0.01 9.50 2.90
CA PHE A 119 1.05 10.28 3.51
C PHE A 119 1.91 10.95 2.44
N GLY A 120 2.22 10.24 1.36
CA GLY A 120 2.95 10.79 0.20
C GLY A 120 2.21 11.93 -0.49
N SER A 121 0.90 11.80 -0.67
CA SER A 121 0.03 12.84 -1.24
C SER A 121 -0.33 13.94 -0.25
N ARG A 122 0.01 13.78 1.04
CA ARG A 122 -0.36 14.65 2.16
C ARG A 122 -1.87 14.74 2.41
N ILE A 123 -2.68 13.86 1.80
CA ILE A 123 -4.13 13.80 2.01
C ILE A 123 -4.46 13.54 3.49
N ALA A 124 -3.69 12.69 4.18
CA ALA A 124 -3.90 12.43 5.61
C ALA A 124 -3.80 13.69 6.48
N LYS A 125 -2.96 14.67 6.10
CA LYS A 125 -2.87 15.97 6.80
C LYS A 125 -4.06 16.88 6.49
N MET A 126 -4.67 16.65 5.34
CA MET A 126 -5.85 17.37 4.89
C MET A 126 -7.13 16.71 5.38
N GLU A 127 -7.15 15.55 6.03
CA GLU A 127 -8.37 14.96 6.61
C GLU A 127 -8.67 15.55 8.00
N LYS A 128 -9.94 15.60 8.40
CA LYS A 128 -10.31 15.95 9.79
C LYS A 128 -10.45 14.66 10.59
N ASN A 129 -10.14 14.70 11.88
CA ASN A 129 -10.23 13.53 12.77
C ASN A 129 -11.62 12.86 12.81
N ASN A 130 -12.69 13.59 12.46
CA ASN A 130 -14.07 13.09 12.47
C ASN A 130 -14.58 12.66 11.08
N GLU A 131 -13.77 12.85 10.04
CA GLU A 131 -14.09 12.41 8.68
C GLU A 131 -13.54 11.00 8.48
N LYS A 132 -14.30 10.15 7.80
CA LYS A 132 -13.86 8.82 7.39
C LYS A 132 -13.35 8.84 5.95
N ALA A 133 -12.53 7.86 5.59
CA ALA A 133 -11.93 7.76 4.25
C ALA A 133 -12.95 7.76 3.09
N TYR A 134 -14.20 7.34 3.32
CA TYR A 134 -15.27 7.35 2.31
C TYR A 134 -16.08 8.65 2.28
N ASP A 135 -15.86 9.58 3.22
CA ASP A 135 -16.60 10.83 3.26
C ASP A 135 -16.11 11.79 2.17
N LYS A 136 -17.03 12.52 1.55
CA LYS A 136 -16.67 13.51 0.53
C LYS A 136 -15.90 14.67 1.17
N CYS A 137 -14.62 14.80 0.81
CA CYS A 137 -13.81 15.92 1.26
C CYS A 137 -14.17 17.22 0.50
N GLY A 138 -14.98 18.08 1.13
CA GLY A 138 -15.37 19.38 0.54
C GLY A 138 -14.19 20.33 0.27
N ARG A 139 -13.05 20.13 0.93
CA ARG A 139 -11.83 20.95 0.75
C ARG A 139 -11.15 20.71 -0.59
N LEU A 140 -11.17 19.47 -1.08
CA LEU A 140 -10.62 19.12 -2.41
C LEU A 140 -11.52 19.59 -3.55
N GLN A 141 -12.82 19.78 -3.28
CA GLN A 141 -13.77 20.36 -4.26
C GLN A 141 -13.48 21.84 -4.51
N ILE A 142 -13.14 22.60 -3.47
CA ILE A 142 -12.81 24.03 -3.57
C ILE A 142 -11.54 24.23 -4.40
N ILE A 143 -10.49 23.43 -4.16
CA ILE A 143 -9.22 23.47 -4.91
C ILE A 143 -9.44 23.16 -6.40
N SER A 144 -10.33 22.22 -6.73
CA SER A 144 -10.66 21.91 -8.12
C SER A 144 -11.33 23.08 -8.84
N LEU A 145 -12.21 23.81 -8.13
CA LEU A 145 -12.88 25.01 -8.66
C LEU A 145 -11.93 26.20 -8.83
N GLU A 146 -10.98 26.39 -7.92
CA GLU A 146 -9.96 27.45 -8.03
C GLU A 146 -8.99 27.18 -9.20
N ASN A 147 -8.53 25.95 -9.38
CA ASN A 147 -7.67 25.56 -10.52
C ASN A 147 -8.38 25.71 -11.88
N LEU A 148 -9.71 25.47 -11.93
CA LEU A 148 -10.52 25.73 -13.13
C LEU A 148 -10.70 27.22 -13.43
N SER A 149 -10.60 28.08 -12.41
CA SER A 149 -10.70 29.53 -12.57
C SER A 149 -9.38 30.17 -13.03
N GLU A 150 -8.23 29.58 -12.70
CA GLU A 150 -6.92 30.04 -13.15
C GLU A 150 -6.59 29.62 -14.59
N THR A 151 -7.17 28.53 -15.09
CA THR A 151 -6.98 28.06 -16.48
C THR A 151 -7.87 28.79 -17.51
N LYS A 152 -8.60 29.84 -17.09
CA LYS A 152 -9.48 30.66 -17.94
C LYS A 152 -9.01 32.11 -18.15
N ARG A 153 -7.74 32.41 -17.87
CA ARG A 153 -7.10 33.69 -18.24
C ARG A 153 -6.06 33.51 -19.34
#